data_AF-A0A8B8C6Y4-F1
#
_entry.id   AF-A0A8B8C6Y4-F1
#
_cell.length_a   1.000
_cell.length_b   1.000
_cell.length_c   1.000
_cell.angle_alpha   90.00
_cell.angle_beta   90.00
_cell.angle_gamma   90.00
#
_symmetry.space_group_name_H-M   'P 1'
#
loop_
_entity.id
_entity.type
_entity.pdbx_description
1 polymer ?
#
loop_
_entity_poly.entity_id
_entity_poly.type
_entity_poly.pdbx_seq_one_letter_code
_entity_poly.pdbx_strand_id
1 'polypeptide(L)'
;MHLVCLGVVKRILMFLKQGPRECRLSQQQLNLISDKLKRLRGHMPREFARQPRSLDHLDKWKATEFRQFVLYSGPLVLKSVISREMYIHFISLTVALTILLDSIKETRDHYLNYAKDLMKYFVKNSTNFYGDTFVSYNVHGLIHLVDDVRNFDTSLNNLSAFRFESYLHQIKKKVRKGQNPIAQVIKRLKEAEKSNIRRIPGRNFMYVSVKKKDGCFLLWNQNFAFVRERRPGRRYVCDTIKPQYLEEFFALPCGSKTFNIAVAKNIQRYFRRQLIEEADIERKVVCLPYEEGSLLMPMLHGVERF
;
A
#
# COMPACT_ATOMS: atom_id res chain seq x y z
N MET A 1 -9.36 -6.67 1.86
CA MET A 1 -8.98 -7.44 0.66
C MET A 1 -10.13 -7.49 -0.35
N HIS A 2 -11.24 -8.17 -0.05
CA HIS A 2 -12.37 -8.31 -0.98
C HIS A 2 -13.12 -6.99 -1.21
N LEU A 3 -13.55 -6.31 -0.15
CA LEU A 3 -14.30 -5.06 -0.26
C LEU A 3 -13.52 -3.96 -1.00
N VAL A 4 -12.34 -3.59 -0.48
CA VAL A 4 -11.54 -2.49 -1.05
C VAL A 4 -10.80 -2.91 -2.32
N CYS A 5 -9.90 -3.90 -2.24
CA CYS A 5 -8.93 -4.16 -3.31
C CYS A 5 -9.60 -4.83 -4.53
N LEU A 6 -10.23 -6.00 -4.31
CA LEU A 6 -10.88 -6.76 -5.39
C LEU A 6 -12.27 -6.23 -5.76
N GLY A 7 -12.90 -5.47 -4.87
CA GLY A 7 -14.19 -4.83 -5.06
C GLY A 7 -14.01 -3.44 -5.65
N VAL A 8 -13.75 -2.44 -4.81
CA VAL A 8 -13.72 -1.02 -5.21
C VAL A 8 -12.58 -0.69 -6.17
N VAL A 9 -11.32 -0.97 -5.81
CA VAL A 9 -10.16 -0.54 -6.61
C VAL A 9 -10.13 -1.24 -7.97
N LYS A 10 -10.41 -2.56 -8.00
CA LYS A 10 -10.59 -3.28 -9.26
C LYS A 10 -11.71 -2.64 -10.09
N ARG A 11 -12.85 -2.31 -9.48
CA ARG A 11 -13.97 -1.68 -10.18
C ARG A 11 -13.60 -0.32 -10.77
N ILE A 12 -12.93 0.56 -10.02
CA ILE A 12 -12.42 1.84 -10.53
C ILE A 12 -11.61 1.60 -11.80
N LEU A 13 -10.61 0.71 -11.74
CA LEU A 13 -9.72 0.47 -12.88
C LEU A 13 -10.44 -0.16 -14.08
N MET A 14 -11.39 -1.07 -13.85
CA MET A 14 -12.20 -1.64 -14.92
C MET A 14 -13.10 -0.58 -15.56
N PHE A 15 -13.66 0.34 -14.77
CA PHE A 15 -14.50 1.44 -15.27
C PHE A 15 -13.66 2.42 -16.10
N LEU A 16 -12.47 2.81 -15.62
CA LEU A 16 -11.54 3.63 -16.38
C LEU A 16 -11.09 2.97 -17.69
N LYS A 17 -10.96 1.63 -17.73
CA LYS A 17 -10.52 0.88 -18.91
C LYS A 17 -11.63 0.64 -19.94
N GLN A 18 -12.80 0.21 -19.48
CA GLN A 18 -13.87 -0.31 -20.34
C GLN A 18 -15.28 0.02 -19.83
N GLY A 19 -15.41 0.92 -18.87
CA GLY A 19 -16.69 1.32 -18.29
C GLY A 19 -17.48 2.32 -19.15
N PRO A 20 -18.47 2.99 -18.51
CA PRO A 20 -19.28 4.02 -19.15
C PRO A 20 -18.44 5.17 -19.72
N ARG A 21 -18.94 5.84 -20.77
CA ARG A 21 -18.20 6.88 -21.53
C ARG A 21 -17.77 8.06 -20.65
N GLU A 22 -18.54 8.35 -19.62
CA GLU A 22 -18.35 9.41 -18.62
C GLU A 22 -17.00 9.30 -17.91
N CYS A 23 -16.49 8.07 -17.74
CA CYS A 23 -15.25 7.81 -16.98
C CYS A 23 -14.16 7.08 -17.77
N ARG A 24 -14.52 6.49 -18.91
CA ARG A 24 -13.63 5.67 -19.71
C ARG A 24 -12.51 6.50 -20.32
N LEU A 25 -11.28 6.08 -20.07
CA LEU A 25 -10.07 6.70 -20.59
C LEU A 25 -9.83 6.32 -22.05
N SER A 26 -9.17 7.21 -22.78
CA SER A 26 -8.70 6.92 -24.14
C SER A 26 -7.58 5.87 -24.10
N GLN A 27 -7.36 5.18 -25.24
CA GLN A 27 -6.26 4.22 -25.34
C GLN A 27 -4.89 4.88 -25.09
N GLN A 28 -4.72 6.15 -25.49
CA GLN A 28 -3.50 6.91 -25.23
C GLN A 28 -3.28 7.13 -23.72
N GLN A 29 -4.32 7.50 -22.97
CA GLN A 29 -4.25 7.63 -21.52
C GLN A 29 -3.94 6.30 -20.83
N LEU A 30 -4.56 5.21 -21.28
CA LEU A 30 -4.30 3.85 -20.76
C LEU A 30 -2.85 3.40 -21.02
N ASN A 31 -2.33 3.67 -22.21
CA ASN A 31 -0.93 3.41 -22.56
C ASN A 31 0.01 4.24 -21.67
N LEU A 32 -0.29 5.52 -21.47
CA LEU A 32 0.51 6.40 -20.61
C LEU A 32 0.53 5.90 -19.16
N ILE A 33 -0.61 5.49 -18.58
CA ILE A 33 -0.66 4.90 -17.23
C ILE A 33 0.17 3.62 -17.18
N SER A 34 0.02 2.75 -18.19
CA SER A 34 0.75 1.49 -18.27
C SER A 34 2.26 1.70 -18.37
N ASP A 35 2.72 2.67 -19.14
CA ASP A 35 4.13 2.99 -19.26
C ASP A 35 4.68 3.64 -17.98
N LYS A 36 3.91 4.51 -17.32
CA LYS A 36 4.25 5.00 -15.98
C LYS A 36 4.38 3.83 -15.00
N LEU A 37 3.46 2.86 -14.99
CA LEU A 37 3.55 1.66 -14.14
C LEU A 37 4.81 0.82 -14.45
N LYS A 38 5.13 0.60 -15.74
CA LYS A 38 6.34 -0.12 -16.16
C LYS A 38 7.61 0.57 -15.64
N ARG A 39 7.68 1.90 -15.64
CA ARG A 39 8.82 2.67 -15.10
C ARG A 39 9.00 2.50 -13.58
N LEU A 40 7.93 2.17 -12.85
CA LEU A 40 8.02 1.90 -11.40
C LEU A 40 8.53 0.48 -11.08
N ARG A 41 8.66 -0.39 -12.08
CA ARG A 41 9.14 -1.76 -11.89
C ARG A 41 10.58 -1.76 -11.35
N GLY A 42 10.82 -2.50 -10.28
CA GLY A 42 12.12 -2.58 -9.62
C GLY A 42 12.32 -1.55 -8.51
N HIS A 43 11.41 -0.58 -8.37
CA HIS A 43 11.45 0.43 -7.32
C HIS A 43 10.64 0.06 -6.07
N MET A 44 9.75 -0.94 -6.15
CA MET A 44 9.03 -1.40 -4.96
C MET A 44 9.96 -2.18 -4.02
N PRO A 45 9.87 -1.95 -2.70
CA PRO A 45 10.57 -2.74 -1.69
C PRO A 45 10.33 -4.24 -1.80
N ARG A 46 11.22 -5.03 -1.20
CA ARG A 46 11.15 -6.50 -1.21
C ARG A 46 9.89 -7.05 -0.53
N GLU A 47 9.26 -6.27 0.35
CA GLU A 47 8.05 -6.65 1.06
C GLU A 47 6.80 -6.74 0.17
N PHE A 48 6.84 -6.15 -1.02
CA PHE A 48 5.78 -6.25 -2.01
C PHE A 48 5.87 -7.58 -2.76
N ALA A 49 4.78 -8.34 -2.76
CA ALA A 49 4.72 -9.65 -3.42
C ALA A 49 4.94 -9.57 -4.95
N ARG A 50 4.64 -8.42 -5.54
CA ARG A 50 4.64 -8.18 -6.99
C ARG A 50 5.17 -6.78 -7.26
N GLN A 51 5.69 -6.59 -8.47
CA GLN A 51 6.03 -5.27 -8.99
C GLN A 51 4.85 -4.72 -9.78
N PRO A 52 4.74 -3.38 -9.97
CA PRO A 52 3.71 -2.78 -10.82
C PRO A 52 3.71 -3.40 -12.22
N ARG A 53 2.52 -3.74 -12.73
CA ARG A 53 2.31 -4.30 -14.07
C ARG A 53 1.48 -3.36 -14.92
N SER A 54 1.50 -3.56 -16.24
CA SER A 54 0.65 -2.85 -17.18
C SER A 54 -0.85 -3.08 -16.90
N LEU A 55 -1.70 -2.12 -17.28
CA LEU A 55 -3.16 -2.27 -17.27
C LEU A 55 -3.65 -3.32 -18.30
N ASP A 56 -2.78 -3.74 -19.23
CA ASP A 56 -3.06 -4.86 -20.15
C ASP A 56 -3.32 -6.16 -19.40
N HIS A 57 -2.73 -6.31 -18.22
CA HIS A 57 -2.88 -7.50 -17.38
C HIS A 57 -3.88 -7.32 -16.23
N LEU A 58 -4.67 -6.25 -16.24
CA LEU A 58 -5.57 -5.86 -15.15
C LEU A 58 -6.49 -7.00 -14.70
N ASP A 59 -7.00 -7.82 -15.63
CA ASP A 59 -7.87 -8.96 -15.32
C ASP A 59 -7.18 -10.05 -14.49
N LYS A 60 -5.85 -10.10 -14.55
CA LYS A 60 -4.99 -11.05 -13.84
C LYS A 60 -4.30 -10.44 -12.61
N TRP A 61 -4.64 -9.21 -12.22
CA TRP A 61 -4.10 -8.60 -11.00
C TRP A 61 -4.67 -9.28 -9.76
N LYS A 62 -3.81 -9.49 -8.76
CA LYS A 62 -4.20 -10.00 -7.44
C LYS A 62 -4.54 -8.85 -6.50
N ALA A 63 -5.20 -9.17 -5.38
CA ALA A 63 -5.55 -8.19 -4.36
C ALA A 63 -4.37 -7.34 -3.86
N THR A 64 -3.15 -7.91 -3.77
CA THR A 64 -1.93 -7.18 -3.42
C THR A 64 -1.59 -6.07 -4.41
N GLU A 65 -1.83 -6.29 -5.70
CA GLU A 65 -1.53 -5.30 -6.73
C GLU A 65 -2.54 -4.17 -6.73
N PHE A 66 -3.81 -4.47 -6.47
CA PHE A 66 -4.82 -3.44 -6.23
C PHE A 66 -4.54 -2.64 -4.95
N ARG A 67 -4.05 -3.30 -3.88
CA ARG A 67 -3.59 -2.61 -2.66
C ARG A 67 -2.40 -1.70 -2.95
N GLN A 68 -1.40 -2.23 -3.67
CA GLN A 68 -0.23 -1.46 -4.10
C GLN A 68 -0.63 -0.28 -5.00
N PHE A 69 -1.64 -0.47 -5.84
CA PHE A 69 -2.17 0.58 -6.71
C PHE A 69 -2.80 1.69 -5.88
N VAL A 70 -3.78 1.40 -5.03
CA VAL A 70 -4.49 2.46 -4.29
C VAL A 70 -3.60 3.22 -3.32
N LEU A 71 -2.61 2.56 -2.70
CA LEU A 71 -1.78 3.19 -1.66
C LEU A 71 -0.50 3.85 -2.19
N TYR A 72 0.06 3.38 -3.32
CA TYR A 72 1.40 3.82 -3.75
C TYR A 72 1.46 4.22 -5.23
N SER A 73 1.21 3.26 -6.12
CA SER A 73 1.45 3.50 -7.55
C SER A 73 0.35 4.33 -8.22
N GLY A 74 -0.92 4.14 -7.85
CA GLY A 74 -2.08 4.86 -8.37
C GLY A 74 -2.00 6.37 -8.18
N PRO A 75 -1.74 6.88 -6.96
CA PRO A 75 -1.56 8.33 -6.74
C PRO A 75 -0.52 8.95 -7.68
N LEU A 76 0.53 8.21 -8.02
CA LEU A 76 1.57 8.67 -8.91
C LEU A 76 1.18 8.59 -10.39
N VAL A 77 0.67 7.45 -10.85
CA VAL A 77 0.48 7.20 -12.28
C VAL A 77 -0.77 7.86 -12.85
N LEU A 78 -1.80 8.07 -12.03
CA LEU A 78 -3.03 8.74 -12.43
C LEU A 78 -2.88 10.27 -12.50
N LYS A 79 -1.91 10.82 -11.76
CA LYS A 79 -1.65 12.26 -11.74
C LYS A 79 -1.33 12.78 -13.14
N SER A 80 -2.02 13.86 -13.53
CA SER A 80 -1.93 14.49 -14.84
C SER A 80 -2.34 13.59 -16.02
N VAL A 81 -3.06 12.49 -15.78
CA VAL A 81 -3.64 11.65 -16.85
C VAL A 81 -5.17 11.71 -16.84
N ILE A 82 -5.76 11.63 -15.65
CA ILE A 82 -7.21 11.80 -15.44
C ILE A 82 -7.53 13.26 -15.06
N SER A 83 -8.81 13.64 -15.09
CA SER A 83 -9.22 14.99 -14.68
C SER A 83 -8.84 15.29 -13.23
N ARG A 84 -8.63 16.57 -12.91
CA ARG A 84 -8.21 16.99 -11.57
C ARG A 84 -9.20 16.56 -10.50
N GLU A 85 -10.49 16.66 -10.80
CA GLU A 85 -11.61 16.34 -9.92
C GLU A 85 -11.66 14.83 -9.65
N MET A 86 -11.52 14.01 -10.70
CA MET A 86 -11.47 12.56 -10.56
C MET A 86 -10.21 12.10 -9.82
N TYR A 87 -9.09 12.82 -10.00
CA TYR A 87 -7.87 12.57 -9.24
C TYR A 87 -8.07 12.87 -7.75
N ILE A 88 -8.65 14.02 -7.39
CA ILE A 88 -8.97 14.36 -5.98
C ILE A 88 -9.92 13.31 -5.38
N HIS A 89 -10.91 12.86 -6.16
CA HIS A 89 -11.82 11.80 -5.75
C HIS A 89 -11.07 10.49 -5.44
N PHE A 90 -10.17 10.06 -6.33
CA PHE A 90 -9.32 8.89 -6.09
C PHE A 90 -8.40 9.06 -4.87
N ILE A 91 -7.75 10.22 -4.72
CA ILE A 91 -6.87 10.51 -3.59
C ILE A 91 -7.65 10.53 -2.27
N SER A 92 -8.93 10.93 -2.27
CA SER A 92 -9.78 10.86 -1.08
C SER A 92 -9.91 9.44 -0.54
N LEU A 93 -10.07 8.44 -1.42
CA LEU A 93 -10.04 7.03 -1.04
C LEU A 93 -8.64 6.62 -0.54
N THR A 94 -7.57 7.03 -1.22
CA THR A 94 -6.19 6.74 -0.80
C THR A 94 -5.92 7.27 0.61
N VAL A 95 -6.26 8.54 0.89
CA VAL A 95 -6.03 9.17 2.21
C VAL A 95 -6.86 8.50 3.28
N ALA A 96 -8.14 8.22 3.04
CA ALA A 96 -8.98 7.50 3.99
C ALA A 96 -8.39 6.12 4.34
N LEU A 97 -7.92 5.37 3.34
CA LEU A 97 -7.26 4.09 3.55
C LEU A 97 -5.92 4.24 4.29
N THR A 98 -5.14 5.28 4.01
CA THR A 98 -3.90 5.58 4.72
C THR A 98 -4.13 5.72 6.22
N ILE A 99 -5.15 6.49 6.61
CA ILE A 99 -5.54 6.66 8.02
C ILE A 99 -5.94 5.31 8.62
N LEU A 100 -6.88 4.59 7.98
CA LEU A 100 -7.42 3.34 8.52
C LEU A 100 -6.38 2.22 8.63
N LEU A 101 -5.34 2.27 7.80
CA LEU A 101 -4.27 1.27 7.78
C LEU A 101 -3.09 1.63 8.69
N ASP A 102 -3.05 2.83 9.26
CA ASP A 102 -1.96 3.21 10.15
C ASP A 102 -1.91 2.27 11.37
N SER A 103 -0.70 1.81 11.69
CA SER A 103 -0.44 0.95 12.83
C SER A 103 -0.44 1.70 14.15
N ILE A 104 -0.12 3.00 14.14
CA ILE A 104 -0.11 3.85 15.33
C ILE A 104 -1.56 4.23 15.66
N LYS A 105 -2.02 3.79 16.83
CA LYS A 105 -3.42 3.97 17.25
C LYS A 105 -3.75 5.44 17.42
N GLU A 106 -2.87 6.19 18.07
CA GLU A 106 -3.04 7.60 18.41
C GLU A 106 -3.24 8.44 17.15
N THR A 107 -2.38 8.25 16.14
CA THR A 107 -2.49 8.91 14.84
C THR A 107 -3.78 8.51 14.10
N ARG A 108 -4.10 7.22 14.09
CA ARG A 108 -5.30 6.71 13.42
C ARG A 108 -6.58 7.29 14.04
N ASP A 109 -6.69 7.24 15.36
CA ASP A 109 -7.87 7.70 16.10
C ASP A 109 -8.06 9.21 15.96
N HIS A 110 -6.96 9.97 15.96
CA HIS A 110 -6.98 11.41 15.73
C HIS A 110 -7.64 11.79 14.38
N TYR A 111 -7.37 11.04 13.31
CA TYR A 111 -7.92 11.29 11.98
C TYR A 111 -9.13 10.43 11.61
N LEU A 112 -9.65 9.61 12.53
CA LEU A 112 -10.65 8.59 12.21
C LEU A 112 -11.97 9.19 11.70
N ASN A 113 -12.43 10.30 12.28
CA ASN A 113 -13.61 11.01 11.81
C ASN A 113 -13.40 11.60 10.41
N TYR A 114 -12.22 12.16 10.15
CA TYR A 114 -11.88 12.67 8.83
C TYR A 114 -11.87 11.56 7.78
N ALA A 115 -11.35 10.36 8.11
CA ALA A 115 -11.46 9.20 7.23
C ALA A 115 -12.92 8.81 6.95
N LYS A 116 -13.83 8.94 7.93
CA LYS A 116 -15.27 8.71 7.74
C LYS A 116 -15.86 9.69 6.73
N ASP A 117 -15.52 10.96 6.83
CA ASP A 117 -16.01 11.99 5.93
C ASP A 117 -15.46 11.81 4.52
N LEU A 118 -14.19 11.43 4.37
CA LEU A 118 -13.61 11.08 3.08
C LEU A 118 -14.27 9.85 2.44
N MET A 119 -14.58 8.80 3.21
CA MET A 119 -15.30 7.63 2.68
C MET A 119 -16.73 7.99 2.24
N LYS A 120 -17.45 8.80 3.03
CA LYS A 120 -18.77 9.31 2.64
C LYS A 120 -18.70 10.18 1.39
N TYR A 121 -17.72 11.09 1.32
CA TYR A 121 -17.46 11.93 0.16
C TYR A 121 -17.21 11.09 -1.09
N PHE A 122 -16.35 10.07 -0.99
CA PHE A 122 -16.05 9.16 -2.09
C PHE A 122 -17.32 8.43 -2.57
N VAL A 123 -18.08 7.82 -1.66
CA VAL A 123 -19.29 7.08 -2.04
C VAL A 123 -20.33 8.01 -2.67
N LYS A 124 -20.60 9.17 -2.06
CA LYS A 124 -21.59 10.15 -2.53
C LYS A 124 -21.28 10.68 -3.93
N ASN A 125 -20.01 10.96 -4.23
CA ASN A 125 -19.61 11.56 -5.50
C ASN A 125 -19.22 10.52 -6.57
N SER A 126 -19.17 9.24 -6.21
CA SER A 126 -18.73 8.20 -7.15
C SER A 126 -19.62 8.06 -8.38
N THR A 127 -20.93 8.28 -8.26
CA THR A 127 -21.86 8.27 -9.41
C THR A 127 -21.54 9.38 -10.41
N ASN A 128 -21.17 10.57 -9.92
CA ASN A 128 -20.83 11.71 -10.78
C ASN A 128 -19.58 11.43 -11.63
N PHE A 129 -18.62 10.67 -11.09
CA PHE A 129 -17.35 10.39 -11.78
C PHE A 129 -17.35 9.09 -12.58
N TYR A 130 -18.12 8.08 -12.17
CA TYR A 130 -18.06 6.74 -12.76
C TYR A 130 -19.39 6.25 -13.34
N GLY A 131 -20.45 7.05 -13.23
CA GLY A 131 -21.81 6.73 -13.65
C GLY A 131 -22.62 5.98 -12.59
N ASP A 132 -23.94 5.94 -12.77
CA ASP A 132 -24.90 5.41 -11.77
C ASP A 132 -24.69 3.93 -11.46
N THR A 133 -24.20 3.16 -12.44
CA THR A 133 -23.92 1.74 -12.26
C THR A 133 -22.70 1.50 -11.36
N PHE A 134 -21.90 2.51 -11.02
CA PHE A 134 -20.68 2.30 -10.23
C PHE A 134 -20.95 1.89 -8.79
N VAL A 135 -22.00 2.41 -8.15
CA VAL A 135 -22.29 2.12 -6.74
C VAL A 135 -22.78 0.68 -6.57
N SER A 136 -21.87 -0.19 -6.14
CA SER A 136 -22.16 -1.57 -5.79
C SER A 136 -22.16 -1.75 -4.26
N TYR A 137 -22.58 -2.92 -3.78
CA TYR A 137 -22.48 -3.29 -2.36
C TYR A 137 -21.10 -2.99 -1.76
N ASN A 138 -20.02 -3.33 -2.48
CA ASN A 138 -18.66 -3.07 -2.01
C ASN A 138 -18.31 -1.58 -1.92
N VAL A 139 -18.87 -0.75 -2.81
CA VAL A 139 -18.67 0.70 -2.79
C VAL A 139 -19.41 1.30 -1.60
N HIS A 140 -20.69 0.92 -1.41
CA HIS A 140 -21.45 1.34 -0.24
C HIS A 140 -20.77 0.92 1.07
N GLY A 141 -20.28 -0.33 1.12
CA GLY A 141 -19.60 -0.90 2.28
C GLY A 141 -18.37 -0.12 2.77
N LEU A 142 -17.79 0.76 1.96
CA LEU A 142 -16.66 1.61 2.38
C LEU A 142 -17.00 2.49 3.59
N ILE A 143 -18.24 2.97 3.70
CA ILE A 143 -18.64 3.89 4.78
C ILE A 143 -18.62 3.20 6.15
N HIS A 144 -18.75 1.87 6.18
CA HIS A 144 -18.78 1.07 7.40
C HIS A 144 -17.38 0.65 7.87
N LEU A 145 -16.36 0.71 7.01
CA LEU A 145 -14.99 0.33 7.39
C LEU A 145 -14.44 1.14 8.56
N VAL A 146 -14.84 2.41 8.65
CA VAL A 146 -14.40 3.28 9.74
C VAL A 146 -15.05 2.87 11.06
N ASP A 147 -16.32 2.45 11.00
CA ASP A 147 -17.02 1.94 12.17
C ASP A 147 -16.46 0.58 12.59
N ASP A 148 -16.05 -0.28 11.67
CA ASP A 148 -15.34 -1.53 12.00
C ASP A 148 -14.00 -1.25 12.71
N VAL A 149 -13.18 -0.33 12.16
CA VAL A 149 -11.91 0.06 12.79
C VAL A 149 -12.11 0.62 14.20
N ARG A 150 -13.17 1.43 14.39
CA ARG A 150 -13.56 1.97 15.69
C ARG A 150 -14.02 0.88 16.66
N ASN A 151 -14.94 0.02 16.23
CA ASN A 151 -15.58 -0.98 17.09
C ASN A 151 -14.61 -2.07 17.53
N PHE A 152 -13.69 -2.48 16.64
CA PHE A 152 -12.66 -3.47 16.96
C PHE A 152 -11.35 -2.84 17.48
N ASP A 153 -11.31 -1.52 17.61
CA ASP A 153 -10.15 -0.73 18.10
C ASP A 153 -8.82 -1.15 17.47
N THR A 154 -8.80 -1.36 16.15
CA THR A 154 -7.64 -1.93 15.46
C THR A 154 -7.46 -1.43 14.04
N SER A 155 -6.22 -1.45 13.55
CA SER A 155 -5.92 -1.12 12.16
C SER A 155 -6.66 -2.04 11.19
N LEU A 156 -7.08 -1.49 10.04
CA LEU A 156 -7.70 -2.26 8.96
C LEU A 156 -6.80 -3.39 8.44
N ASN A 157 -5.47 -3.31 8.67
CA ASN A 157 -4.55 -4.43 8.42
C ASN A 157 -4.91 -5.68 9.22
N ASN A 158 -5.30 -5.50 10.49
CA ASN A 158 -5.59 -6.60 11.39
C ASN A 158 -6.95 -7.25 11.12
N LEU A 159 -7.92 -6.45 10.67
CA LEU A 159 -9.23 -6.92 10.20
C LEU A 159 -9.17 -7.62 8.84
N SER A 160 -8.12 -7.37 8.06
CA SER A 160 -8.05 -7.85 6.69
C SER A 160 -7.89 -9.37 6.58
N ALA A 161 -8.60 -9.96 5.61
CA ALA A 161 -8.53 -11.39 5.29
C ALA A 161 -7.19 -11.87 4.67
N PHE A 162 -6.22 -10.99 4.42
CA PHE A 162 -4.97 -11.33 3.71
C PHE A 162 -4.18 -12.45 4.41
N ARG A 163 -4.03 -12.39 5.74
CA ARG A 163 -3.29 -13.40 6.52
C ARG A 163 -3.98 -14.77 6.45
N PHE A 164 -5.31 -14.78 6.49
CA PHE A 164 -6.12 -15.99 6.45
C PHE A 164 -6.05 -16.67 5.08
N GLU A 165 -6.14 -15.92 3.97
CA GLU A 165 -5.98 -16.48 2.62
C GLU A 165 -4.58 -17.06 2.38
N SER A 166 -3.54 -16.35 2.82
CA SER A 166 -2.16 -16.85 2.72
C SER A 166 -1.99 -18.15 3.51
N TYR A 167 -2.59 -18.25 4.70
CA TYR A 167 -2.54 -19.48 5.50
C TYR A 167 -3.39 -20.60 4.89
N LEU A 168 -4.58 -20.30 4.36
CA LEU A 168 -5.44 -21.24 3.66
C LEU A 168 -4.72 -21.84 2.45
N HIS A 169 -3.93 -21.05 1.72
CA HIS A 169 -3.08 -21.56 0.64
C HIS A 169 -2.06 -22.61 1.14
N GLN A 170 -1.46 -22.41 2.32
CA GLN A 170 -0.56 -23.40 2.92
C GLN A 170 -1.30 -24.69 3.32
N ILE A 171 -2.54 -24.58 3.83
CA ILE A 171 -3.38 -25.75 4.13
C ILE A 171 -3.70 -26.51 2.85
N LYS A 172 -4.10 -25.81 1.78
CA LYS A 172 -4.44 -26.42 0.48
C LYS A 172 -3.26 -27.23 -0.10
N LYS A 173 -2.01 -26.77 0.07
CA LYS A 173 -0.81 -27.52 -0.35
C LYS A 173 -0.60 -28.86 0.39
N LYS A 174 -1.23 -29.07 1.54
CA LYS A 174 -1.18 -30.35 2.27
C LYS A 174 -2.13 -31.39 1.67
N VAL A 175 -3.07 -30.98 0.83
CA VAL A 175 -4.01 -31.87 0.14
C VAL A 175 -3.43 -32.21 -1.24
N ARG A 176 -3.17 -33.50 -1.50
CA ARG A 176 -2.65 -33.98 -2.79
C ARG A 176 -3.76 -34.49 -3.72
N LYS A 177 -4.80 -35.11 -3.16
CA LYS A 177 -5.96 -35.66 -3.88
C LYS A 177 -7.27 -35.34 -3.18
N GLY A 178 -8.39 -35.37 -3.90
CA GLY A 178 -9.71 -35.03 -3.35
C GLY A 178 -10.25 -36.00 -2.29
N GLN A 179 -9.66 -37.19 -2.16
CA GLN A 179 -10.09 -38.21 -1.20
C GLN A 179 -9.60 -37.90 0.23
N ASN A 180 -10.50 -37.84 1.21
CA ASN A 180 -10.18 -37.63 2.63
C ASN A 180 -9.26 -36.41 2.88
N PRO A 181 -9.61 -35.20 2.42
CA PRO A 181 -8.74 -34.03 2.49
C PRO A 181 -8.42 -33.63 3.93
N ILE A 182 -9.39 -33.75 4.85
CA ILE A 182 -9.20 -33.45 6.28
C ILE A 182 -8.15 -34.39 6.89
N ALA A 183 -8.26 -35.71 6.62
CA ALA A 183 -7.30 -36.68 7.14
C ALA A 183 -5.89 -36.43 6.60
N GLN A 184 -5.75 -36.03 5.33
CA GLN A 184 -4.45 -35.63 4.76
C GLN A 184 -3.85 -34.44 5.51
N VAL A 185 -4.64 -33.38 5.74
CA VAL A 185 -4.19 -32.19 6.47
C VAL A 185 -3.75 -32.55 7.88
N ILE A 186 -4.56 -33.32 8.63
CA ILE A 186 -4.26 -33.72 10.01
C ILE A 186 -2.97 -34.55 10.07
N LYS A 187 -2.82 -35.57 9.20
CA LYS A 187 -1.61 -36.40 9.17
C LYS A 187 -0.36 -35.54 8.91
N ARG A 188 -0.43 -34.62 7.94
CA ARG A 188 0.67 -33.68 7.63
C ARG A 188 0.96 -32.66 8.74
N LEU A 189 -0.02 -32.30 9.57
CA LEU A 189 0.19 -31.45 10.75
C LEU A 189 0.89 -32.24 11.86
N LYS A 190 0.40 -33.45 12.18
CA LYS A 190 1.02 -34.34 13.16
C LYS A 190 2.46 -34.71 12.81
N GLU A 191 2.74 -34.97 11.53
CA GLU A 191 4.11 -35.20 11.05
C GLU A 191 5.01 -33.98 11.33
N ALA A 192 4.54 -32.76 11.03
CA ALA A 192 5.32 -31.54 11.23
C ALA A 192 5.61 -31.25 12.71
N GLU A 193 4.66 -31.54 13.60
CA GLU A 193 4.85 -31.44 15.06
C GLU A 193 5.90 -32.44 15.56
N LYS A 194 5.82 -33.70 15.11
CA LYS A 194 6.75 -34.77 15.50
C LYS A 194 8.18 -34.53 14.99
N SER A 195 8.34 -33.94 13.81
CA SER A 195 9.67 -33.73 13.23
C SER A 195 10.53 -32.70 13.99
N ASN A 196 10.02 -32.05 15.05
CA ASN A 196 10.73 -30.98 15.79
C ASN A 196 11.34 -29.90 14.88
N ILE A 197 10.87 -29.81 13.63
CA ILE A 197 11.10 -28.68 12.75
C ILE A 197 10.20 -27.60 13.33
N ARG A 198 10.63 -27.02 14.46
CA ARG A 198 10.21 -25.70 14.87
C ARG A 198 10.44 -24.88 13.62
N ARG A 199 9.36 -24.52 12.92
CA ARG A 199 9.39 -23.38 12.03
C ARG A 199 9.89 -22.29 12.95
N ILE A 200 11.18 -21.95 12.87
CA ILE A 200 11.68 -20.70 13.39
C ILE A 200 10.67 -19.73 12.79
N PRO A 201 9.80 -19.08 13.61
CA PRO A 201 8.98 -18.02 13.07
C PRO A 201 10.04 -17.06 12.60
N GLY A 202 10.32 -17.05 11.29
CA GLY A 202 11.38 -16.23 10.74
C GLY A 202 10.93 -14.84 11.14
N ARG A 203 11.53 -14.29 12.20
CA ARG A 203 11.16 -12.99 12.75
C ARG A 203 11.08 -12.12 11.52
N ASN A 204 9.92 -11.51 11.30
CA ASN A 204 9.67 -10.65 10.14
C ASN A 204 10.49 -9.39 10.33
N PHE A 205 11.82 -9.52 10.33
CA PHE A 205 12.73 -8.41 10.36
C PHE A 205 12.54 -7.66 9.06
N MET A 206 12.32 -6.37 9.21
CA MET A 206 12.29 -5.44 8.11
C MET A 206 13.60 -5.57 7.33
N TYR A 207 13.52 -5.80 6.03
CA TYR A 207 14.72 -6.03 5.23
C TYR A 207 15.40 -4.69 4.97
N VAL A 208 16.60 -4.46 5.52
CA VAL A 208 17.34 -3.20 5.30
C VAL A 208 18.48 -3.40 4.30
N SER A 209 18.53 -2.54 3.29
CA SER A 209 19.56 -2.57 2.23
C SER A 209 20.07 -1.17 1.90
N VAL A 210 21.23 -1.09 1.27
CA VAL A 210 21.77 0.17 0.69
C VAL A 210 21.08 0.50 -0.65
N LYS A 211 20.39 -0.48 -1.25
CA LYS A 211 19.65 -0.27 -2.52
C LYS A 211 18.50 0.72 -2.30
N LYS A 212 18.34 1.69 -3.20
CA LYS A 212 17.32 2.76 -3.11
C LYS A 212 15.90 2.25 -2.76
N LYS A 213 15.48 1.12 -3.35
CA LYS A 213 14.17 0.50 -3.11
C LYS A 213 13.96 -0.08 -1.70
N ASP A 214 15.03 -0.40 -0.98
CA ASP A 214 15.02 -1.10 0.31
C ASP A 214 15.81 -0.33 1.40
N GLY A 215 16.19 0.90 1.10
CA GLY A 215 17.12 1.70 1.90
C GLY A 215 16.53 3.02 2.39
N CYS A 216 15.22 3.23 2.27
CA CYS A 216 14.55 4.44 2.74
C CYS A 216 13.61 4.12 3.90
N PHE A 217 13.68 4.91 4.96
CA PHE A 217 12.96 4.69 6.21
C PHE A 217 12.44 6.00 6.81
N LEU A 218 11.34 5.91 7.54
CA LEU A 218 10.83 6.95 8.42
C LEU A 218 11.28 6.60 9.84
N LEU A 219 11.83 7.58 10.54
CA LEU A 219 12.27 7.46 11.93
C LEU A 219 11.18 7.97 12.88
N TRP A 220 11.21 7.55 14.14
CA TRP A 220 10.27 8.03 15.17
C TRP A 220 10.25 9.55 15.34
N ASN A 221 11.38 10.21 15.08
CA ASN A 221 11.49 11.68 15.08
C ASN A 221 10.95 12.34 13.80
N GLN A 222 10.21 11.59 12.97
CA GLN A 222 9.61 12.02 11.69
C GLN A 222 10.60 12.39 10.58
N ASN A 223 11.91 12.18 10.77
CA ASN A 223 12.88 12.38 9.69
C ASN A 223 12.89 11.18 8.75
N PHE A 224 13.20 11.45 7.47
CA PHE A 224 13.47 10.40 6.50
C PHE A 224 14.94 10.06 6.52
N ALA A 225 15.26 8.77 6.44
CA ALA A 225 16.61 8.24 6.44
C ALA A 225 16.88 7.41 5.18
N PHE A 226 18.03 7.66 4.55
CA PHE A 226 18.53 6.92 3.39
C PHE A 226 19.80 6.18 3.78
N VAL A 227 19.75 4.85 3.79
CA VAL A 227 20.87 3.99 4.18
C VAL A 227 22.00 4.08 3.17
N ARG A 228 23.20 4.39 3.66
CA ARG A 228 24.45 4.42 2.88
C ARG A 228 25.35 3.24 3.18
N GLU A 229 25.37 2.82 4.44
CA GLU A 229 26.23 1.73 4.91
C GLU A 229 25.51 0.92 5.97
N ARG A 230 25.75 -0.39 5.99
CA ARG A 230 25.27 -1.30 7.03
C ARG A 230 26.44 -1.68 7.93
N ARG A 231 26.28 -1.52 9.24
CA ARG A 231 27.29 -1.89 10.24
C ARG A 231 26.86 -3.10 11.07
N PRO A 232 27.82 -3.81 11.71
CA PRO A 232 27.52 -4.86 12.66
C PRO A 232 26.63 -4.38 13.80
N GLY A 233 25.75 -5.26 14.29
CA GLY A 233 24.82 -4.94 15.37
C GLY A 233 23.59 -4.15 14.93
N ARG A 234 23.16 -4.26 13.67
CA ARG A 234 21.95 -3.61 13.14
C ARG A 234 21.95 -2.08 13.26
N ARG A 235 23.12 -1.51 13.02
CA ARG A 235 23.34 -0.07 12.95
C ARG A 235 23.56 0.33 11.50
N TYR A 236 23.10 1.52 11.14
CA TYR A 236 23.07 1.99 9.75
C TYR A 236 23.63 3.39 9.69
N VAL A 237 24.59 3.63 8.79
CA VAL A 237 25.00 5.00 8.46
C VAL A 237 23.99 5.51 7.44
N CYS A 238 23.26 6.55 7.80
CA CYS A 238 22.17 7.09 7.02
C CYS A 238 22.37 8.57 6.74
N ASP A 239 22.02 8.99 5.54
CA ASP A 239 21.77 10.40 5.25
C ASP A 239 20.32 10.70 5.63
N THR A 240 20.11 11.70 6.49
CA THR A 240 18.78 12.05 7.00
C THR A 240 18.32 13.42 6.57
N ILE A 241 17.02 13.57 6.39
CA ILE A 241 16.38 14.83 5.98
C ILE A 241 15.11 15.08 6.79
N LYS A 242 14.94 16.33 7.19
CA LYS A 242 13.75 16.80 7.90
C LYS A 242 12.58 17.04 6.93
N PRO A 243 11.32 16.80 7.35
CA PRO A 243 10.13 17.04 6.52
C PRO A 243 9.94 18.48 6.02
N GLN A 244 10.54 19.46 6.68
CA GLN A 244 10.49 20.87 6.27
C GLN A 244 11.21 21.15 4.93
N TYR A 245 12.17 20.30 4.55
CA TYR A 245 12.90 20.41 3.29
C TYR A 245 12.28 19.58 2.16
N LEU A 246 11.10 18.99 2.41
CA LEU A 246 10.37 18.16 1.46
C LEU A 246 9.08 18.87 1.01
N GLU A 247 8.71 18.64 -0.24
CA GLU A 247 7.54 19.22 -0.89
C GLU A 247 6.29 18.36 -0.71
N GLU A 248 5.12 18.99 -0.75
CA GLU A 248 3.84 18.30 -0.84
C GLU A 248 3.71 17.58 -2.19
N PHE A 249 3.30 16.32 -2.18
CA PHE A 249 2.93 15.59 -3.38
C PHE A 249 1.53 15.96 -3.89
N PHE A 250 0.58 16.19 -2.98
CA PHE A 250 -0.74 16.73 -3.25
C PHE A 250 -1.22 17.59 -2.07
N ALA A 251 -2.07 18.58 -2.35
CA ALA A 251 -2.65 19.47 -1.34
C ALA A 251 -4.13 19.17 -1.04
N LEU A 252 -4.80 18.36 -1.87
CA LEU A 252 -6.20 17.99 -1.73
C LEU A 252 -6.34 16.47 -1.66
N PRO A 253 -7.26 15.94 -0.82
CA PRO A 253 -8.20 16.67 0.05
C PRO A 253 -7.55 17.30 1.29
N CYS A 254 -6.29 16.97 1.56
CA CYS A 254 -5.42 17.60 2.56
C CYS A 254 -3.95 17.51 2.11
N GLY A 255 -3.05 18.18 2.82
CA GLY A 255 -1.61 18.07 2.59
C GLY A 255 -1.12 16.63 2.74
N SER A 256 -0.43 16.12 1.72
CA SER A 256 0.20 14.81 1.73
C SER A 256 1.25 14.61 2.85
N LYS A 257 1.98 15.66 3.26
CA LYS A 257 2.97 15.55 4.34
C LYS A 257 2.35 15.28 5.71
N THR A 258 1.06 15.56 5.91
CA THR A 258 0.32 15.15 7.11
C THR A 258 0.42 13.65 7.35
N PHE A 259 0.53 12.85 6.27
CA PHE A 259 0.70 11.39 6.34
C PHE A 259 2.11 10.96 5.91
N ASN A 260 3.09 11.84 6.05
CA ASN A 260 4.49 11.61 5.67
C ASN A 260 4.67 11.21 4.19
N ILE A 261 3.73 11.60 3.30
CA ILE A 261 3.88 11.45 1.86
C ILE A 261 4.50 12.74 1.33
N ALA A 262 5.70 12.67 0.76
CA ALA A 262 6.44 13.87 0.40
C ALA A 262 7.33 13.67 -0.81
N VAL A 263 7.63 14.76 -1.51
CA VAL A 263 8.52 14.78 -2.67
C VAL A 263 9.90 15.29 -2.26
N ALA A 264 10.91 14.49 -2.57
CA ALA A 264 12.32 14.78 -2.37
C ALA A 264 12.97 15.21 -3.70
N LYS A 265 13.14 16.52 -3.90
CA LYS A 265 13.88 17.11 -5.04
C LYS A 265 15.08 17.91 -4.55
N ASN A 266 16.22 17.75 -5.21
CA ASN A 266 17.44 18.53 -4.94
C ASN A 266 17.85 18.54 -3.45
N ILE A 267 17.67 17.39 -2.78
CA ILE A 267 17.78 17.27 -1.32
C ILE A 267 19.20 17.05 -0.80
N GLN A 268 20.19 16.87 -1.68
CA GLN A 268 21.55 16.45 -1.30
C GLN A 268 22.21 17.41 -0.30
N ARG A 269 21.99 18.72 -0.45
CA ARG A 269 22.54 19.76 0.43
C ARG A 269 21.94 19.80 1.84
N TYR A 270 20.78 19.17 2.05
CA TYR A 270 20.08 19.17 3.34
C TYR A 270 20.33 17.89 4.14
N PHE A 271 21.11 16.95 3.61
CA PHE A 271 21.40 15.70 4.29
C PHE A 271 22.30 15.90 5.49
N ARG A 272 21.90 15.26 6.59
CA ARG A 272 22.74 15.07 7.77
C ARG A 272 23.10 13.60 7.90
N ARG A 273 24.39 13.29 7.80
CA ARG A 273 24.89 11.93 8.01
C ARG A 273 24.91 11.61 9.49
N GLN A 274 24.27 10.51 9.87
CA GLN A 274 24.27 10.03 11.25
C GLN A 274 24.18 8.51 11.33
N LEU A 275 24.57 7.97 12.47
CA LEU A 275 24.39 6.57 12.81
C LEU A 275 22.99 6.38 13.38
N ILE A 276 22.25 5.40 12.85
CA ILE A 276 20.87 5.08 13.24
C ILE A 276 20.83 3.62 13.67
N GLU A 277 20.14 3.34 14.77
CA GLU A 277 19.88 1.99 15.21
C GLU A 277 18.55 1.47 14.66
N GLU A 278 18.37 0.16 14.55
CA GLU A 278 17.11 -0.42 14.06
C GLU A 278 15.90 0.02 14.92
N ALA A 279 16.10 0.27 16.22
CA ALA A 279 15.06 0.72 17.15
C ALA A 279 14.53 2.14 16.83
N ASP A 280 15.35 2.98 16.19
CA ASP A 280 14.96 4.35 15.79
C ASP A 280 14.04 4.35 14.56
N ILE A 281 13.95 3.22 13.86
CA ILE A 281 13.18 3.10 12.63
C ILE A 281 11.72 2.82 12.97
N GLU A 282 10.82 3.70 12.53
CA GLU A 282 9.39 3.52 12.67
C GLU A 282 8.85 2.59 11.56
N ARG A 283 9.08 2.95 10.29
CA ARG A 283 8.55 2.21 9.14
C ARG A 283 9.42 2.38 7.90
N LYS A 284 9.43 1.35 7.04
CA LYS A 284 10.06 1.45 5.72
C LYS A 284 9.29 2.43 4.83
N VAL A 285 10.00 3.12 3.94
CA VAL A 285 9.43 4.07 2.98
C VAL A 285 9.64 3.56 1.56
N VAL A 286 8.56 3.54 0.78
CA VAL A 286 8.59 3.32 -0.67
C VAL A 286 9.15 4.58 -1.32
N CYS A 287 10.21 4.45 -2.11
CA CYS A 287 10.87 5.54 -2.81
C CYS A 287 10.67 5.36 -4.33
N LEU A 288 9.70 6.07 -4.90
CA LEU A 288 9.34 5.99 -6.32
C LEU A 288 9.97 7.13 -7.11
N PRO A 289 10.43 6.91 -8.35
CA PRO A 289 10.90 8.00 -9.21
C PRO A 289 9.74 8.95 -9.54
N TYR A 290 9.97 10.25 -9.36
CA TYR A 290 8.97 11.29 -9.67
C TYR A 290 9.68 12.58 -10.08
N GLU A 291 9.43 13.03 -11.31
CA GLU A 291 10.10 14.18 -11.93
C GLU A 291 11.64 14.06 -11.78
N GLU A 292 12.33 15.11 -11.34
CA GLU A 292 13.78 15.10 -11.07
C GLU A 292 14.15 14.52 -9.69
N GLY A 293 13.17 14.05 -8.93
CA GLY A 293 13.32 13.67 -7.53
C GLY A 293 12.82 12.27 -7.23
N SER A 294 12.28 12.10 -6.03
CA SER A 294 11.62 10.86 -5.62
C SER A 294 10.42 11.14 -4.72
N LEU A 295 9.35 10.41 -4.95
CA LEU A 295 8.19 10.38 -4.07
C LEU A 295 8.43 9.38 -2.95
N LEU A 296 8.33 9.86 -1.72
CA LEU A 296 8.49 9.09 -0.49
C LEU A 296 7.10 8.78 0.07
N MET A 297 6.81 7.50 0.28
CA MET A 297 5.52 7.05 0.83
C MET A 297 5.77 5.98 1.90
N PRO A 298 5.41 6.22 3.16
CA PRO A 298 5.62 5.23 4.20
C PRO A 298 4.80 3.96 3.94
N MET A 299 5.37 2.81 4.25
CA MET A 299 4.68 1.53 4.13
C MET A 299 3.60 1.41 5.21
N LEU A 300 2.41 0.98 4.78
CA LEU A 300 1.20 0.84 5.60
C LEU A 300 0.78 -0.63 5.72
N HIS A 301 1.71 -1.54 5.42
CA HIS A 301 1.54 -2.97 5.59
C HIS A 301 2.88 -3.64 5.80
N GLY A 302 2.85 -4.76 6.51
CA GLY A 302 3.99 -5.65 6.62
C GLY A 302 4.23 -6.45 5.33
N VAL A 303 5.02 -7.52 5.46
CA VAL A 303 5.41 -8.38 4.33
C VAL A 303 4.19 -9.11 3.75
N GLU A 304 3.94 -8.88 2.47
CA GLU A 304 2.93 -9.59 1.70
C GLU A 304 3.49 -10.94 1.20
N ARG A 305 3.68 -11.92 2.10
CA ARG A 305 4.10 -13.27 1.68
C ARG A 305 2.88 -14.09 1.20
N PHE A 306 2.92 -14.52 -0.06
CA PHE A 306 1.99 -15.48 -0.67
C PHE A 306 2.75 -16.67 -1.21
#